data_AF-A0A947D8Z1-F1
#
_entry.id   AF-A0A947D8Z1-F1
#
_cell.length_a   1.000
_cell.length_b   1.000
_cell.length_c   1.000
_cell.angle_alpha   90.00
_cell.angle_beta   90.00
_cell.angle_gamma   90.00
#
_symmetry.space_group_name_H-M   'P 1'
#
loop_
_entity.id
_entity.type
_entity.pdbx_description
1 polymer ?
#
loop_
_entity_poly.entity_id
_entity_poly.type
_entity_poly.pdbx_seq_one_letter_code
_entity_poly.pdbx_strand_id
1 'polypeptide(L)'
;MADAKRGFQTPPEITGYFDRKELRPGFSWKDVWGEEHAYAFTVAKATELELLTLFRRSIGEAIAKGQGFETWRQAILPELQKIGWGTPRLVADPTGQAPDRMVDFTAPRRLQTIFWGNTASARAAGQWDRAQRTKAVLPYLVYIRSASARPREQHLRWVGIIRPIDDPWWATHFPPNGWNCKCSVRQIDGRERGDLLDRAPAAETDPSYTDEIPVEPPR
;
A
#
# COMPACT_ATOMS: atom_id res chain seq x y z
N MET A 1 -33.14 -24.39 -10.72
CA MET A 1 -32.11 -23.62 -11.46
C MET A 1 -31.48 -22.68 -10.45
N ALA A 2 -30.25 -22.98 -10.01
CA ALA A 2 -29.57 -22.22 -8.96
C ALA A 2 -28.67 -21.16 -9.61
N ASP A 3 -28.98 -19.91 -9.32
CA ASP A 3 -28.34 -18.70 -9.80
C ASP A 3 -27.03 -18.47 -9.02
N ALA A 4 -25.89 -18.76 -9.64
CA ALA A 4 -24.57 -18.59 -9.05
C ALA A 4 -24.11 -17.14 -9.20
N LYS A 5 -24.44 -16.29 -8.22
CA LYS A 5 -23.80 -14.98 -8.06
C LYS A 5 -22.33 -15.18 -7.68
N ARG A 6 -21.45 -15.19 -8.70
CA ARG A 6 -19.99 -15.07 -8.54
C ARG A 6 -19.68 -13.70 -7.91
N GLY A 7 -19.55 -13.68 -6.59
CA GLY A 7 -18.92 -12.57 -5.89
C GLY A 7 -17.47 -12.41 -6.36
N PHE A 8 -17.02 -11.17 -6.55
CA PHE A 8 -15.63 -10.87 -6.85
C PHE A 8 -14.73 -11.48 -5.78
N GLN A 9 -14.00 -12.54 -6.12
CA GLN A 9 -12.98 -13.13 -5.27
C GLN A 9 -11.66 -12.41 -5.54
N THR A 10 -11.03 -11.91 -4.47
CA THR A 10 -9.70 -11.30 -4.53
C THR A 10 -8.68 -12.36 -4.98
N PRO A 11 -7.84 -12.08 -6.00
CA PRO A 11 -6.85 -13.03 -6.49
C PRO A 11 -5.90 -13.54 -5.39
N PRO A 12 -5.55 -14.85 -5.39
CA PRO A 12 -4.79 -15.51 -4.32
C PRO A 12 -3.35 -14.98 -4.13
N GLU A 13 -2.83 -14.18 -5.06
CA GLU A 13 -1.53 -13.52 -4.91
C GLU A 13 -1.57 -12.36 -3.90
N ILE A 14 -2.73 -11.76 -3.69
CA ILE A 14 -2.93 -10.67 -2.72
C ILE A 14 -2.95 -11.22 -1.28
N THR A 15 -3.41 -12.46 -1.08
CA THR A 15 -3.43 -13.10 0.24
C THR A 15 -2.04 -13.65 0.62
N GLY A 16 -1.29 -14.20 -0.34
CA GLY A 16 0.03 -14.80 -0.07
C GLY A 16 1.10 -13.83 0.44
N TYR A 17 1.06 -12.55 0.06
CA TYR A 17 1.98 -11.54 0.60
C TYR A 17 1.72 -11.21 2.08
N PHE A 18 0.46 -11.29 2.51
CA PHE A 18 0.08 -10.96 3.88
C PHE A 18 0.33 -12.13 4.84
N ASP A 19 0.17 -13.36 4.35
CA ASP A 19 0.38 -14.59 5.12
C ASP A 19 1.85 -14.85 5.46
N ARG A 20 2.79 -14.39 4.62
CA ARG A 20 4.25 -14.53 4.82
C ARG A 20 4.86 -13.55 5.82
N LYS A 21 4.08 -12.59 6.35
CA LYS A 21 4.61 -11.57 7.25
C LYS A 21 4.81 -12.08 8.68
N GLU A 22 6.05 -12.08 9.15
CA GLU A 22 6.39 -12.28 10.55
C GLU A 22 5.88 -11.13 11.42
N LEU A 23 5.47 -11.42 12.65
CA LEU A 23 5.05 -10.41 13.61
C LEU A 23 6.28 -9.82 14.29
N ARG A 24 6.63 -8.57 13.97
CA ARG A 24 7.72 -7.84 14.64
C ARG A 24 7.15 -6.56 15.28
N PRO A 25 7.10 -6.47 16.61
CA PRO A 25 6.68 -5.24 17.29
C PRO A 25 7.62 -4.07 16.92
N GLY A 26 7.06 -2.96 16.45
CA GLY A 26 7.81 -1.76 16.06
C GLY A 26 7.25 -0.51 16.73
N PHE A 27 8.09 0.24 17.44
CA PHE A 27 7.67 1.40 18.24
C PHE A 27 7.70 2.72 17.46
N SER A 28 8.67 2.92 16.55
CA SER A 28 8.77 4.08 15.67
C SER A 28 8.34 3.74 14.23
N TRP A 29 7.62 4.65 13.59
CA TRP A 29 7.25 4.52 12.16
C TRP A 29 8.46 4.66 11.22
N LYS A 30 9.57 5.24 11.70
CA LYS A 30 10.83 5.39 10.95
C LYS A 30 11.65 4.09 10.89
N ASP A 31 11.41 3.16 11.80
CA ASP A 31 12.15 1.87 11.88
C ASP A 31 11.56 0.81 10.95
N VAL A 32 10.50 1.14 10.20
CA VAL A 32 9.69 0.21 9.40
C VAL A 32 9.66 0.61 7.91
N TRP A 33 10.50 1.54 7.49
CA TRP A 33 10.55 1.97 6.09
C TRP A 33 11.53 1.09 5.30
N GLY A 34 11.02 0.14 4.52
CA GLY A 34 11.82 -0.78 3.69
C GLY A 34 11.26 -2.21 3.65
N GLU A 35 12.10 -3.18 3.29
CA GLU A 35 11.82 -4.63 3.22
C GLU A 35 11.01 -5.19 4.41
N GLU A 36 11.10 -4.58 5.59
CA GLU A 36 10.31 -4.95 6.77
C GLU A 36 8.79 -4.73 6.61
N HIS A 37 8.31 -3.83 5.75
CA HIS A 37 6.89 -3.79 5.36
C HIS A 37 6.55 -4.79 4.24
N ALA A 38 7.53 -5.42 3.60
CA ALA A 38 7.34 -6.60 2.75
C ALA A 38 7.28 -7.90 3.55
N TYR A 39 8.00 -7.98 4.67
CA TYR A 39 8.17 -9.21 5.46
C TYR A 39 7.61 -9.17 6.89
N ALA A 40 7.13 -8.03 7.39
CA ALA A 40 6.52 -7.90 8.72
C ALA A 40 5.26 -7.02 8.75
N PHE A 41 4.29 -7.43 9.57
CA PHE A 41 3.10 -6.64 9.88
C PHE A 41 3.37 -5.86 11.16
N THR A 42 3.52 -4.54 11.05
CA THR A 42 3.73 -3.68 12.21
C THR A 42 2.64 -2.62 12.27
N VAL A 43 2.16 -2.37 13.48
CA VAL A 43 1.31 -1.23 13.79
C VAL A 43 2.05 -0.43 14.85
N ALA A 44 2.38 0.82 14.53
CA ALA A 44 3.14 1.67 15.46
C ALA A 44 2.48 1.65 16.84
N LYS A 45 3.28 1.41 17.89
CA LYS A 45 2.84 1.34 19.31
C LYS A 45 1.85 0.22 19.64
N ALA A 46 1.64 -0.75 18.74
CA ALA A 46 1.05 -2.03 19.11
C ALA A 46 2.20 -2.94 19.57
N THR A 47 2.55 -2.83 20.84
CA THR A 47 3.62 -3.63 21.47
C THR A 47 3.10 -4.98 21.95
N GLU A 48 1.78 -5.15 22.04
CA GLU A 48 1.12 -6.38 22.43
C GLU A 48 0.87 -7.29 21.24
N LEU A 49 1.24 -8.56 21.39
CA LEU A 49 1.07 -9.59 20.37
C LEU A 49 -0.41 -9.78 19.97
N GLU A 50 -1.31 -9.72 20.95
CA GLU A 50 -2.75 -9.89 20.71
C GLU A 50 -3.32 -8.78 19.84
N LEU A 51 -2.94 -7.52 20.11
CA LEU A 51 -3.33 -6.36 19.31
C LEU A 51 -2.78 -6.45 17.88
N LEU A 52 -1.51 -6.81 17.72
CA LEU A 52 -0.90 -7.01 16.40
C LEU A 52 -1.61 -8.13 15.63
N THR A 53 -1.92 -9.23 16.29
CA THR A 53 -2.63 -10.38 15.71
C THR A 53 -4.04 -10.00 15.27
N LEU A 54 -4.76 -9.22 16.08
CA LEU A 54 -6.08 -8.69 15.74
C LEU A 54 -6.03 -7.80 14.49
N PHE A 55 -5.10 -6.85 14.46
CA PHE A 55 -4.97 -5.97 13.29
C PHE A 55 -4.57 -6.74 12.04
N ARG A 56 -3.61 -7.66 12.14
CA ARG A 56 -3.20 -8.53 11.04
C ARG A 56 -4.41 -9.29 10.49
N ARG A 57 -5.06 -10.09 11.32
CA ARG A 57 -6.22 -10.90 10.93
C ARG A 57 -7.33 -10.05 10.29
N SER A 58 -7.75 -8.98 10.96
CA SER A 58 -8.88 -8.16 10.49
C SER A 58 -8.60 -7.46 9.16
N ILE A 59 -7.37 -6.99 8.92
CA ILE A 59 -6.98 -6.36 7.66
C ILE A 59 -6.85 -7.41 6.55
N GLY A 60 -6.27 -8.57 6.84
CA GLY A 60 -6.20 -9.69 5.90
C GLY A 60 -7.59 -10.11 5.43
N GLU A 61 -8.54 -10.25 6.36
CA GLU A 61 -9.95 -10.51 6.03
C GLU A 61 -10.58 -9.39 5.20
N ALA A 62 -10.32 -8.12 5.53
CA ALA A 62 -10.84 -6.99 4.78
C ALA A 62 -10.32 -6.97 3.33
N ILE A 63 -9.05 -7.29 3.12
CA ILE A 63 -8.44 -7.42 1.80
C ILE A 63 -9.07 -8.59 1.03
N ALA A 64 -9.18 -9.76 1.65
CA ALA A 64 -9.75 -10.96 1.03
C ALA A 64 -11.22 -10.75 0.61
N LYS A 65 -11.99 -10.02 1.42
CA LYS A 65 -13.42 -9.74 1.18
C LYS A 65 -13.67 -8.45 0.38
N GLY A 66 -12.62 -7.69 0.02
CA GLY A 66 -12.76 -6.41 -0.67
C GLY A 66 -13.50 -5.34 0.15
N GLN A 67 -13.43 -5.41 1.48
CA GLN A 67 -14.16 -4.51 2.38
C GLN A 67 -13.57 -3.10 2.37
N GLY A 68 -14.45 -2.11 2.48
CA GLY A 68 -14.06 -0.70 2.67
C GLY A 68 -13.73 -0.36 4.12
N PHE A 69 -13.12 0.81 4.31
CA PHE A 69 -12.69 1.30 5.63
C PHE A 69 -13.82 1.33 6.66
N GLU A 70 -15.01 1.86 6.33
CA GLU A 70 -16.10 1.98 7.30
C GLU A 70 -16.63 0.62 7.78
N THR A 71 -16.77 -0.35 6.87
CA THR A 71 -17.17 -1.72 7.22
C THR A 71 -16.13 -2.39 8.12
N TRP A 72 -14.84 -2.26 7.78
CA TRP A 72 -13.76 -2.80 8.62
C TRP A 72 -13.71 -2.11 9.99
N ARG A 73 -13.89 -0.78 10.04
CA ARG A 73 -13.90 0.00 11.28
C ARG A 73 -15.01 -0.48 12.23
N GLN A 74 -16.22 -0.69 11.71
CA GLN A 74 -17.34 -1.21 12.51
C GLN A 74 -17.05 -2.61 13.06
N ALA A 75 -16.34 -3.45 12.30
CA ALA A 75 -15.98 -4.80 12.72
C ALA A 75 -14.84 -4.84 13.77
N ILE A 76 -13.84 -3.96 13.66
CA ILE A 76 -12.66 -4.02 14.54
C ILE A 76 -12.86 -3.35 15.91
N LEU A 77 -13.74 -2.35 16.02
CA LEU A 77 -14.02 -1.67 17.29
C LEU A 77 -14.45 -2.60 18.45
N PRO A 78 -15.44 -3.52 18.28
CA PRO A 78 -15.81 -4.43 19.36
C PRO A 78 -14.68 -5.41 19.70
N GLU A 79 -13.85 -5.78 18.74
CA GLU A 79 -12.70 -6.67 18.98
C GLU A 79 -11.60 -5.97 19.79
N LEU A 80 -11.31 -4.69 19.50
CA LEU A 80 -10.40 -3.88 20.31
C LEU A 80 -10.90 -3.76 21.75
N GLN A 81 -12.20 -3.62 21.96
CA GLN A 81 -12.78 -3.57 23.30
C GLN A 81 -12.58 -4.88 24.08
N LYS A 82 -12.76 -6.04 23.43
CA LYS A 82 -12.56 -7.35 24.07
C LYS A 82 -11.13 -7.55 24.60
N ILE A 83 -10.15 -7.00 23.90
CA ILE A 83 -8.72 -7.12 24.26
C ILE A 83 -8.22 -5.92 25.09
N GLY A 84 -9.12 -5.11 25.67
CA GLY A 84 -8.76 -4.01 26.55
C GLY A 84 -8.26 -2.73 25.86
N TRP A 85 -8.42 -2.62 24.53
CA TRP A 85 -8.06 -1.44 23.72
C TRP A 85 -9.28 -0.62 23.26
N GLY A 86 -10.42 -0.78 23.95
CA GLY A 86 -11.64 -0.01 23.70
C GLY A 86 -11.55 1.45 24.17
N THR A 87 -10.52 1.81 24.92
CA THR A 87 -10.28 3.17 25.42
C THR A 87 -8.82 3.59 25.26
N PRO A 88 -8.55 4.91 25.24
CA PRO A 88 -7.22 5.48 25.33
C PRO A 88 -6.41 4.91 26.52
N ARG A 89 -5.15 4.46 26.30
CA ARG A 89 -4.25 3.97 27.36
C ARG A 89 -2.80 4.43 27.20
N LEU A 90 -2.09 4.50 28.32
CA LEU A 90 -0.66 4.80 28.34
C LEU A 90 0.13 3.57 27.87
N VAL A 91 1.08 3.78 26.96
CA VAL A 91 1.93 2.73 26.38
C VAL A 91 3.38 3.16 26.54
N ALA A 92 4.16 2.33 27.24
CA ALA A 92 5.59 2.51 27.41
C ALA A 92 6.35 2.10 26.15
N ASP A 93 7.49 2.75 25.92
CA ASP A 93 8.46 2.33 24.92
C ASP A 93 9.22 1.10 25.43
N PRO A 94 9.15 -0.07 24.74
CA PRO A 94 9.89 -1.25 25.15
C PRO A 94 11.41 -1.04 25.11
N THR A 95 11.91 -0.05 24.37
CA THR A 95 13.33 0.31 24.34
C THR A 95 13.72 1.33 25.41
N GLY A 96 12.74 1.95 26.08
CA GLY A 96 12.94 3.01 27.07
C GLY A 96 13.51 4.33 26.52
N GLN A 97 13.64 4.47 25.20
CA GLN A 97 14.26 5.65 24.58
C GLN A 97 13.29 6.82 24.45
N ALA A 98 12.00 6.55 24.38
CA ALA A 98 10.96 7.56 24.30
C ALA A 98 10.06 7.57 25.55
N PRO A 99 9.48 8.73 25.91
CA PRO A 99 8.50 8.80 26.98
C PRO A 99 7.24 8.02 26.62
N ASP A 100 6.58 7.48 27.65
CA ASP A 100 5.27 6.86 27.55
C ASP A 100 4.30 7.75 26.79
N ARG A 101 3.47 7.14 25.93
CA ARG A 101 2.49 7.88 25.15
C ARG A 101 1.11 7.33 25.35
N MET A 102 0.17 8.27 25.44
CA MET A 102 -1.24 7.94 25.38
C MET A 102 -1.56 7.46 23.94
N VAL A 103 -2.12 6.27 23.81
CA VAL A 103 -2.50 5.62 22.57
C VAL A 103 -3.98 5.27 22.58
N ASP A 104 -4.68 5.71 21.54
CA ASP A 104 -6.07 5.37 21.27
C ASP A 104 -6.17 4.68 19.89
N PHE A 105 -6.48 3.37 19.91
CA PHE A 105 -6.73 2.60 18.69
C PHE A 105 -8.18 2.67 18.19
N THR A 106 -9.09 3.28 18.94
CA THR A 106 -10.47 3.54 18.49
C THR A 106 -10.57 4.83 17.67
N ALA A 107 -9.59 5.73 17.78
CA ALA A 107 -9.52 6.98 17.05
C ALA A 107 -9.63 6.76 15.51
N PRO A 108 -10.65 7.33 14.83
CA PRO A 108 -10.89 7.08 13.40
C PRO A 108 -9.70 7.40 12.50
N ARG A 109 -8.98 8.51 12.76
CA ARG A 109 -7.79 8.90 11.98
C ARG A 109 -6.66 7.86 12.05
N ARG A 110 -6.49 7.25 13.23
CA ARG A 110 -5.47 6.20 13.42
C ARG A 110 -5.86 4.94 12.68
N LEU A 111 -7.12 4.51 12.83
CA LEU A 111 -7.67 3.37 12.10
C LEU A 111 -7.57 3.56 10.59
N GLN A 112 -7.84 4.76 10.07
CA GLN A 112 -7.64 5.07 8.64
C GLN A 112 -6.20 4.85 8.21
N THR A 113 -5.24 5.36 8.99
CA THR A 113 -3.81 5.23 8.68
C THR A 113 -3.39 3.77 8.65
N ILE A 114 -3.80 2.99 9.66
CA ILE A 114 -3.53 1.55 9.76
C ILE A 114 -4.13 0.81 8.57
N PHE A 115 -5.41 1.04 8.27
CA PHE A 115 -6.11 0.36 7.19
C PHE A 115 -5.52 0.68 5.82
N TRP A 116 -5.42 1.97 5.47
CA TRP A 116 -4.96 2.38 4.13
C TRP A 116 -3.50 2.07 3.91
N GLY A 117 -2.64 2.22 4.92
CA GLY A 117 -1.22 1.86 4.81
C GLY A 117 -1.02 0.38 4.51
N ASN A 118 -1.69 -0.50 5.24
CA ASN A 118 -1.56 -1.94 5.04
C ASN A 118 -2.24 -2.43 3.75
N THR A 119 -3.44 -1.95 3.46
CA THR A 119 -4.17 -2.37 2.24
C THR A 119 -3.48 -1.88 0.96
N ALA A 120 -2.95 -0.64 0.94
CA ALA A 120 -2.19 -0.14 -0.21
C ALA A 120 -0.91 -0.95 -0.43
N SER A 121 -0.16 -1.24 0.62
CA SER A 121 1.08 -2.02 0.55
C SER A 121 0.82 -3.45 0.07
N ALA A 122 -0.24 -4.10 0.58
CA ALA A 122 -0.61 -5.45 0.15
C ALA A 122 -1.02 -5.50 -1.33
N ARG A 123 -1.79 -4.51 -1.79
CA ARG A 123 -2.17 -4.41 -3.21
C ARG A 123 -0.97 -4.18 -4.11
N ALA A 124 -0.03 -3.32 -3.70
CA ALA A 124 1.19 -3.06 -4.44
C ALA A 124 2.04 -4.32 -4.61
N ALA A 125 2.24 -5.08 -3.54
CA ALA A 125 2.98 -6.33 -3.62
C ALA A 125 2.28 -7.36 -4.54
N GLY A 126 0.97 -7.53 -4.43
CA GLY A 126 0.22 -8.40 -5.34
C GLY A 126 0.28 -7.93 -6.80
N GLN A 127 0.34 -6.62 -7.04
CA GLN A 127 0.54 -6.05 -8.36
C GLN A 127 1.95 -6.35 -8.89
N TRP A 128 2.98 -6.23 -8.06
CA TRP A 128 4.36 -6.55 -8.42
C TRP A 128 4.55 -8.03 -8.76
N ASP A 129 4.06 -8.94 -7.92
CA ASP A 129 4.09 -10.38 -8.15
C ASP A 129 3.39 -10.75 -9.46
N ARG A 130 2.24 -10.12 -9.74
CA ARG A 130 1.55 -10.28 -11.02
C ARG A 130 2.43 -9.80 -12.18
N ALA A 131 3.00 -8.60 -12.07
CA ALA A 131 3.84 -8.02 -13.11
C ALA A 131 5.04 -8.90 -13.44
N GLN A 132 5.73 -9.41 -12.43
CA GLN A 132 6.85 -10.32 -12.62
C GLN A 132 6.44 -11.61 -13.35
N ARG A 133 5.26 -12.17 -13.06
CA ARG A 133 4.76 -13.36 -13.78
C ARG A 133 4.31 -13.07 -15.22
N THR A 134 3.79 -11.88 -15.50
CA THR A 134 3.24 -11.52 -16.82
C THR A 134 4.19 -10.75 -17.71
N LYS A 135 5.42 -10.46 -17.25
CA LYS A 135 6.40 -9.62 -17.96
C LYS A 135 6.80 -10.13 -19.35
N ALA A 136 6.65 -11.42 -19.64
CA ALA A 136 6.89 -11.96 -20.97
C ALA A 136 5.92 -11.38 -22.03
N VAL A 137 4.71 -10.99 -21.62
CA VAL A 137 3.67 -10.43 -22.50
C VAL A 137 3.51 -8.93 -22.29
N LEU A 138 3.60 -8.46 -21.04
CA LEU A 138 3.48 -7.05 -20.67
C LEU A 138 4.77 -6.57 -19.98
N PRO A 139 5.88 -6.38 -20.71
CA PRO A 139 7.20 -6.16 -20.11
C PRO A 139 7.40 -4.77 -19.48
N TYR A 140 6.50 -3.82 -19.71
CA TYR A 140 6.67 -2.43 -19.29
C TYR A 140 5.62 -2.02 -18.24
N LEU A 141 6.02 -1.09 -17.38
CA LEU A 141 5.15 -0.38 -16.46
C LEU A 141 5.13 1.10 -16.84
N VAL A 142 3.94 1.70 -16.82
CA VAL A 142 3.75 3.15 -16.92
C VAL A 142 3.22 3.69 -15.59
N TYR A 143 3.83 4.78 -15.11
CA TYR A 143 3.39 5.45 -13.90
C TYR A 143 2.16 6.32 -14.17
N ILE A 144 1.08 6.10 -13.44
CA ILE A 144 -0.23 6.74 -13.68
C ILE A 144 -0.48 7.88 -12.70
N ARG A 145 -1.16 8.92 -13.17
CA ARG A 145 -1.59 10.05 -12.35
C ARG A 145 -2.49 9.58 -11.21
N SER A 146 -2.17 10.04 -10.00
CA SER A 146 -2.95 9.75 -8.80
C SER A 146 -4.34 10.34 -8.85
N ALA A 147 -5.33 9.62 -8.32
CA ALA A 147 -6.68 10.13 -8.07
C ALA A 147 -6.78 10.97 -6.77
N SER A 148 -5.64 11.36 -6.18
CA SER A 148 -5.62 12.23 -5.01
C SER A 148 -6.08 13.64 -5.36
N ALA A 149 -6.96 14.21 -4.52
CA ALA A 149 -7.36 15.62 -4.61
C ALA A 149 -6.19 16.59 -4.36
N ARG A 150 -5.15 16.14 -3.64
CA ARG A 150 -3.92 16.88 -3.39
C ARG A 150 -2.74 15.95 -3.70
N PRO A 151 -2.34 15.81 -4.97
CA PRO A 151 -1.18 15.00 -5.34
C PRO A 151 0.11 15.70 -4.88
N ARG A 152 1.15 14.92 -4.55
CA ARG A 152 2.48 15.47 -4.27
C ARG A 152 3.12 15.88 -5.58
N GLU A 153 3.67 17.10 -5.65
CA GLU A 153 4.30 17.63 -6.85
C GLU A 153 5.44 16.75 -7.36
N GLN A 154 6.26 16.21 -6.44
CA GLN A 154 7.33 15.26 -6.80
C GLN A 154 6.79 14.07 -7.59
N HIS A 155 5.65 13.50 -7.20
CA HIS A 155 5.08 12.32 -7.86
C HIS A 155 4.44 12.66 -9.21
N LEU A 156 4.03 13.91 -9.43
CA LEU A 156 3.48 14.35 -10.72
C LEU A 156 4.56 14.31 -11.81
N ARG A 157 5.82 14.56 -11.45
CA ARG A 157 6.97 14.46 -12.38
C ARG A 157 7.22 13.05 -12.88
N TRP A 158 6.72 12.04 -12.16
CA TRP A 158 6.87 10.65 -12.55
C TRP A 158 5.75 10.16 -13.46
N VAL A 159 4.63 10.88 -13.54
CA VAL A 159 3.49 10.49 -14.35
C VAL A 159 3.91 10.42 -15.82
N GLY A 160 3.59 9.30 -16.47
CA GLY A 160 3.94 9.06 -17.87
C GLY A 160 5.30 8.41 -18.08
N ILE A 161 6.13 8.25 -17.05
CA ILE A 161 7.37 7.45 -17.14
C ILE A 161 7.02 6.00 -17.44
N ILE A 162 7.61 5.46 -18.50
CA ILE A 162 7.50 4.07 -18.95
C ILE A 162 8.86 3.40 -18.78
N ARG A 163 8.95 2.34 -17.99
CA ARG A 163 10.19 1.54 -17.82
C ARG A 163 9.90 0.05 -17.88
N PRO A 164 10.87 -0.78 -18.29
CA PRO A 164 10.79 -2.24 -18.13
C PRO A 164 10.49 -2.61 -16.67
N ILE A 165 9.79 -3.72 -16.44
CA ILE A 165 9.45 -4.20 -15.09
C ILE A 165 10.69 -4.41 -14.22
N ASP A 166 11.79 -4.91 -14.80
CA ASP A 166 13.03 -5.23 -14.08
C ASP A 166 13.98 -4.01 -13.96
N ASP A 167 13.50 -2.82 -14.29
CA ASP A 167 14.30 -1.60 -14.16
C ASP A 167 14.54 -1.21 -12.69
N PRO A 168 15.80 -0.92 -12.28
CA PRO A 168 16.12 -0.52 -10.91
C PRO A 168 15.36 0.72 -10.40
N TRP A 169 14.86 1.58 -11.30
CA TRP A 169 14.06 2.74 -10.94
C TRP A 169 12.83 2.38 -10.10
N TRP A 170 12.23 1.21 -10.34
CA TRP A 170 11.06 0.73 -9.60
C TRP A 170 11.37 0.41 -8.14
N ALA A 171 12.63 0.16 -7.77
CA ALA A 171 13.01 -0.11 -6.38
C ALA A 171 12.63 1.04 -5.42
N THR A 172 12.62 2.28 -5.92
CA THR A 172 12.29 3.48 -5.13
C THR A 172 11.02 4.19 -5.60
N HIS A 173 10.52 3.88 -6.80
CA HIS A 173 9.40 4.60 -7.42
C HIS A 173 8.14 3.74 -7.61
N PHE A 174 8.16 2.44 -7.30
CA PHE A 174 6.95 1.62 -7.37
C PHE A 174 5.99 1.98 -6.22
N PRO A 175 4.75 2.44 -6.52
CA PRO A 175 3.82 2.87 -5.48
C PRO A 175 3.44 1.74 -4.49
N PRO A 176 3.13 2.06 -3.22
CA PRO A 176 2.91 3.41 -2.68
C PRO A 176 4.20 4.14 -2.30
N ASN A 177 4.41 5.31 -2.89
CA ASN A 177 5.57 6.18 -2.62
C ASN A 177 5.35 7.05 -1.36
N GLY A 178 5.00 6.40 -0.24
CA GLY A 178 4.79 7.00 1.07
C GLY A 178 3.35 7.05 1.58
N TRP A 179 3.17 7.62 2.77
CA TRP A 179 1.90 7.59 3.50
C TRP A 179 0.75 8.18 2.70
N ASN A 180 -0.39 7.47 2.67
CA ASN A 180 -1.60 7.88 1.95
C ASN A 180 -1.36 8.19 0.45
N CYS A 181 -0.34 7.58 -0.16
CA CYS A 181 -0.13 7.68 -1.59
C CYS A 181 -1.23 6.91 -2.33
N LYS A 182 -1.82 7.55 -3.35
CA LYS A 182 -2.85 6.98 -4.24
C LYS A 182 -2.37 6.83 -5.68
N CYS A 183 -1.05 6.91 -5.88
CA CYS A 183 -0.44 6.65 -7.18
C CYS A 183 -0.53 5.16 -7.51
N SER A 184 -0.51 4.84 -8.80
CA SER A 184 -0.51 3.46 -9.30
C SER A 184 0.35 3.37 -10.55
N VAL A 185 0.66 2.14 -10.94
CA VAL A 185 1.29 1.83 -12.22
C VAL A 185 0.34 0.97 -13.05
N ARG A 186 0.56 0.91 -14.36
CA ARG A 186 -0.16 0.03 -15.28
C ARG A 186 0.83 -0.74 -16.13
N GLN A 187 0.60 -2.04 -16.30
CA GLN A 187 1.38 -2.87 -17.20
C GLN A 187 0.93 -2.66 -18.64
N ILE A 188 1.88 -2.58 -19.57
CA ILE A 188 1.64 -2.37 -21.00
C ILE A 188 2.55 -3.28 -21.82
N ASP A 189 2.13 -3.57 -23.06
CA ASP A 189 2.95 -4.29 -24.03
C ASP A 189 3.87 -3.34 -24.81
N GLY A 190 4.70 -3.90 -25.70
CA GLY A 190 5.62 -3.12 -26.53
C GLY A 190 4.93 -2.26 -27.58
N ARG A 191 3.75 -2.64 -28.08
CA ARG A 191 3.00 -1.84 -29.05
C ARG A 191 2.43 -0.60 -28.38
N GLU A 192 1.73 -0.79 -27.27
CA GLU A 192 1.16 0.31 -26.48
C GLU A 192 2.27 1.24 -25.97
N ARG A 193 3.45 0.73 -25.59
CA ARG A 193 4.62 1.57 -25.29
C ARG A 193 4.94 2.51 -26.46
N GLY A 194 5.04 1.99 -27.68
CA GLY A 194 5.30 2.80 -28.87
C GLY A 194 4.22 3.87 -29.08
N ASP A 195 2.96 3.46 -29.05
CA ASP A 195 1.82 4.35 -29.23
C ASP A 195 1.78 5.48 -28.18
N LEU A 196 2.17 5.18 -26.93
CA LEU A 196 2.23 6.19 -25.87
C LEU A 196 3.41 7.15 -26.04
N LEU A 197 4.59 6.67 -26.46
CA LEU A 197 5.77 7.53 -26.69
C LEU A 197 5.57 8.47 -27.89
N ASP A 198 4.82 8.04 -28.90
CA ASP A 198 4.50 8.87 -30.07
C ASP A 198 3.34 9.85 -29.80
N ARG A 199 2.64 9.69 -28.67
CA ARG A 199 1.47 10.51 -28.33
C ARG A 199 1.90 11.86 -27.78
N ALA A 200 1.65 12.91 -28.56
CA ALA A 200 1.68 14.28 -28.06
C ALA A 200 0.54 14.52 -27.04
N PRO A 201 0.80 15.26 -25.94
CA PRO A 201 -0.24 15.66 -25.00
C PRO A 201 -1.27 16.57 -25.71
N ALA A 202 -2.57 16.28 -25.55
CA ALA A 202 -3.62 17.06 -26.21
C ALA A 202 -3.97 18.35 -25.44
N ALA A 203 -3.74 18.34 -24.14
CA ALA A 203 -3.81 19.50 -23.27
C ALA A 203 -2.56 19.60 -22.38
N GLU A 204 -2.28 20.79 -21.84
CA GLU A 204 -1.17 21.01 -20.90
C GLU A 204 -1.27 20.14 -19.63
N THR A 205 -2.48 19.72 -19.28
CA THR A 205 -2.74 18.87 -18.11
C THR A 205 -2.67 17.37 -18.41
N ASP A 206 -2.54 16.99 -19.68
CA ASP A 206 -2.34 15.61 -20.08
C ASP A 206 -0.90 15.16 -19.78
N PRO A 207 -0.70 13.89 -19.40
CA PRO A 207 0.63 13.38 -19.19
C PRO A 207 1.40 13.29 -20.51
N SER A 208 2.64 13.75 -20.49
CA SER A 208 3.64 13.38 -21.49
C SER A 208 4.22 12.01 -21.13
N TYR A 209 4.40 11.14 -22.12
CA TYR A 209 5.00 9.83 -21.91
C TYR A 209 6.45 9.84 -22.36
N THR A 210 7.30 9.19 -21.57
CA THR A 210 8.74 9.11 -21.85
C THR A 210 9.33 7.85 -21.25
N ASP A 211 10.40 7.34 -21.84
CA ASP A 211 11.25 6.32 -21.25
C ASP A 211 12.48 6.90 -20.53
N GLU A 212 12.64 8.23 -20.53
CA GLU A 212 13.72 8.91 -19.82
C GLU A 212 13.37 9.15 -18.34
N ILE A 213 14.37 9.03 -17.48
CA ILE A 213 14.23 9.32 -16.04
C ILE A 213 14.52 10.81 -15.83
N PRO A 214 13.62 11.59 -15.20
CA PRO A 214 13.87 12.98 -14.88
C PRO A 214 15.10 13.10 -13.98
N VAL A 215 15.99 14.05 -14.30
CA VAL A 215 17.11 14.40 -13.41
C VAL A 215 16.51 15.02 -12.14
N GLU A 216 16.54 14.28 -11.02
CA GLU A 216 16.11 14.83 -9.73
C GLU A 216 17.14 15.87 -9.26
N PRO A 217 16.70 17.05 -8.78
CA PRO A 217 17.62 17.98 -8.12
C PRO A 217 18.19 17.30 -6.86
N PRO A 218 19.46 17.59 -6.49
CA PRO A 218 20.03 17.06 -5.25
C PRO A 218 19.17 17.47 -4.05
N ARG A 219 18.98 16.54 -3.11
CA ARG A 219 18.18 16.71 -1.90
C ARG A 219 18.76 17.76 -0.95
#